data_AF-A0A6H0IVK4-F1
#
_entry.id   AF-A0A6H0IVK4-F1
#
_cell.length_a   1.000
_cell.length_b   1.000
_cell.length_c   1.000
_cell.angle_alpha   90.00
_cell.angle_beta   90.00
_cell.angle_gamma   90.00
#
_symmetry.space_group_name_H-M   'P 1'
#
loop_
_entity.id
_entity.type
_entity.pdbx_description
1 polymer ?
#
loop_
_entity_poly.entity_id
_entity_poly.type
_entity_poly.pdbx_seq_one_letter_code
_entity_poly.pdbx_strand_id
1 'polypeptide(L)' 'MARGDQRSRRGKIARGSYGKTRPKASKVRKQRRDAAK' A
#
# COMPACT_ATOMS: atom_id res chain seq x y z
N MET A 1 10.35 -2.25 -10.70
CA MET A 1 9.79 -0.88 -10.62
C MET A 1 10.83 0.06 -10.04
N ALA A 2 11.08 1.20 -10.71
CA ALA A 2 12.05 2.21 -10.29
C ALA A 2 11.58 2.96 -9.03
N ARG A 3 12.52 3.58 -8.30
CA ARG A 3 12.20 4.40 -7.10
C ARG A 3 11.46 5.71 -7.45
N GLY A 4 11.58 6.20 -8.68
CA GLY A 4 10.90 7.40 -9.16
C GLY A 4 9.43 7.21 -9.54
N ASP A 5 8.99 5.97 -9.77
CA ASP A 5 7.62 5.69 -10.16
C ASP A 5 6.66 5.76 -8.96
N GLN A 6 5.89 6.85 -8.90
CA GLN A 6 4.96 7.17 -7.82
C GLN A 6 3.75 6.22 -7.72
N ARG A 7 3.43 5.50 -8.81
CA ARG A 7 2.32 4.54 -8.86
C ARG A 7 2.77 3.19 -8.33
N SER A 8 4.06 2.86 -8.45
CA SER A 8 4.62 1.62 -7.93
C SER A 8 4.66 1.54 -6.40
N ARG A 9 4.72 0.31 -5.88
CA ARG A 9 4.97 0.07 -4.46
C ARG A 9 6.33 0.65 -4.03
N ARG A 10 7.38 0.47 -4.84
CA ARG A 10 8.75 0.93 -4.51
C ARG A 10 8.86 2.46 -4.47
N GLY A 11 8.26 3.18 -5.41
CA GLY A 11 8.26 4.64 -5.37
C GLY A 11 7.39 5.23 -4.26
N LYS A 12 6.29 4.55 -3.89
CA LYS A 12 5.54 4.91 -2.68
C LYS A 12 6.33 4.67 -1.38
N ILE A 13 7.17 3.64 -1.33
CA ILE A 13 8.10 3.43 -0.21
C ILE A 13 9.12 4.57 -0.15
N ALA A 14 9.78 4.86 -1.27
CA ALA A 14 10.82 5.90 -1.34
C ALA A 14 10.30 7.29 -0.95
N ARG A 15 9.05 7.62 -1.31
CA ARG A 15 8.38 8.88 -0.94
C ARG A 15 7.67 8.86 0.42
N GLY A 16 7.60 7.73 1.10
CA GLY A 16 6.84 7.58 2.35
C GLY A 16 5.31 7.65 2.21
N SER A 17 4.75 7.69 0.99
CA SER A 17 3.31 7.84 0.76
C SER A 17 2.55 6.51 0.68
N TYR A 18 1.23 6.57 0.81
CA TYR A 18 0.33 5.41 0.71
C TYR A 18 -0.52 5.47 -0.57
N GLY A 19 -1.16 4.36 -0.93
CA GLY A 19 -2.09 4.31 -2.07
C GLY A 19 -2.52 2.88 -2.39
N LYS A 20 -3.14 2.68 -3.56
CA LYS A 20 -3.64 1.36 -3.98
C LYS A 20 -2.58 0.26 -3.94
N THR A 21 -1.37 0.57 -4.41
CA THR A 21 -0.22 -0.36 -4.50
C THR A 21 0.56 -0.54 -3.20
N ARG A 22 0.43 0.42 -2.26
CA ARG A 22 1.00 0.40 -0.89
C ARG A 22 -0.07 0.86 0.12
N PRO A 23 -1.03 -0.01 0.48
CA PRO A 23 -2.09 0.34 1.43
C PRO A 23 -1.55 0.48 2.85
N LYS A 24 -2.24 1.26 3.68
CA LYS A 24 -1.95 1.36 5.12
C LYS A 24 -2.21 0.01 5.79
N ALA A 25 -1.40 -0.33 6.79
CA ALA A 25 -1.55 -1.58 7.54
C ALA A 25 -2.96 -1.73 8.16
N SER A 26 -3.55 -0.62 8.64
CA SER A 26 -4.92 -0.60 9.16
C SER A 26 -5.96 -1.04 8.12
N LYS A 27 -5.82 -0.59 6.87
CA LYS A 27 -6.72 -0.99 5.77
C LYS A 27 -6.59 -2.48 5.46
N VAL A 28 -5.36 -3.01 5.45
CA VAL A 28 -5.10 -4.44 5.23
C VAL A 28 -5.70 -5.29 6.36
N ARG A 29 -5.54 -4.86 7.61
CA ARG A 29 -6.13 -5.54 8.78
C ARG A 29 -7.65 -5.57 8.70
N LYS A 30 -8.29 -4.45 8.36
CA LYS A 30 -9.75 -4.39 8.18
C LYS A 30 -10.23 -5.35 7.10
N GLN A 31 -9.59 -5.33 5.92
CA GLN A 31 -9.94 -6.23 4.82
C GLN A 31 -9.82 -7.71 5.20
N ARG A 32 -8.79 -8.09 5.96
CA ARG A 32 -8.64 -9.46 6.46
C ARG A 32 -9.75 -9.85 7.44
N ARG A 33 -10.15 -8.94 8.33
CA ARG A 33 -11.27 -9.17 9.25
C ARG A 33 -12.59 -9.34 8.50
N ASP A 34 -12.85 -8.46 7.56
CA ASP A 34 -14.10 -8.46 6.78
C ASP A 34 -14.18 -9.68 5.86
N ALA A 35 -13.05 -10.20 5.37
CA ALA A 35 -13.00 -11.41 4.54
C ALA A 35 -13.09 -12.73 5.34
N ALA A 36 -12.90 -12.68 6.66
CA ALA A 36 -12.99 -13.85 7.54
C ALA A 36 -14.36 -13.97 8.25
N LYS A 37 -15.28 -13.04 7.96
CA LYS A 37 -16.65 -13.01 8.47
C LYS A 37 -17.60 -13.51 7.38
#